data_AF-Q9XPZ7-F1
#
_entry.id   AF-Q9XPZ7-F1
#
_cell.length_a   1.000
_cell.length_b   1.000
_cell.length_c   1.000
_cell.angle_alpha   90.00
_cell.angle_beta   90.00
_cell.angle_gamma   90.00
#
_symmetry.space_group_name_H-M   'P 1'
#
loop_
_entity.id
_entity.type
_entity.pdbx_description
1 polymer ?
#
loop_
_entity_poly.entity_id
_entity_poly.type
_entity_poly.pdbx_seq_one_letter_code
_entity_poly.pdbx_strand_id
1 'polypeptide(L)'
;NSFEFDKCIACEVCVRACPIDLPLVDWKLETDIRKKRLLNYSIDFGICIFCGNCVEYCPTNCLSMTEEYELSTYDRHELNYNQIALGRLPISITDDSTIQTIFNFPQTKNKSRD
;
A
#
# COMPACT_ATOMS: atom_id res chain seq x y z
N ASN A 1 -0.07 -3.11 -0.40
CA ASN A 1 -0.05 -1.67 0.01
C ASN A 1 -1.42 -1.07 -0.18
N SER A 2 -1.86 -0.25 0.78
CA SER A 2 -3.08 0.56 0.67
C SER A 2 -2.77 2.05 0.67
N PHE A 3 -3.67 2.85 0.10
CA PHE A 3 -3.52 4.30 -0.09
C PHE A 3 -4.79 5.06 0.27
N GLU A 4 -4.64 6.13 1.05
CA GLU A 4 -5.72 7.06 1.38
C GLU A 4 -5.56 8.39 0.64
N PHE A 5 -6.43 8.62 -0.35
CA PHE A 5 -6.36 9.81 -1.22
C PHE A 5 -6.46 11.13 -0.44
N ASP A 6 -7.39 11.23 0.51
CA ASP A 6 -7.67 12.47 1.24
C ASP A 6 -6.53 12.91 2.17
N LYS A 7 -5.65 11.99 2.57
CA LYS A 7 -4.49 12.26 3.44
C LYS A 7 -3.23 12.64 2.66
N CYS A 8 -3.21 12.45 1.34
CA CYS A 8 -2.02 12.73 0.54
C CYS A 8 -1.85 14.24 0.27
N ILE A 9 -0.63 14.75 0.47
CA ILE A 9 -0.29 16.17 0.26
C ILE A 9 0.63 16.40 -0.96
N ALA A 10 0.82 15.40 -1.82
CA ALA A 10 1.69 15.46 -3.00
C ALA A 10 3.12 15.99 -2.69
N CYS A 11 3.73 15.47 -1.61
CA CYS A 11 5.08 15.84 -1.19
C CYS A 11 6.20 15.12 -1.96
N GLU A 12 5.87 14.05 -2.69
CA GLU A 12 6.78 13.20 -3.48
C GLU A 12 7.91 12.56 -2.66
N VAL A 13 7.79 12.51 -1.33
CA VAL A 13 8.78 11.84 -0.46
C VAL A 13 8.85 10.35 -0.77
N CYS A 14 7.70 9.73 -1.04
CA CYS A 14 7.61 8.32 -1.42
C CYS A 14 8.44 7.99 -2.68
N VAL A 15 8.44 8.87 -3.68
CA VAL A 15 9.21 8.70 -4.91
C VAL A 15 10.71 8.77 -4.61
N ARG A 16 11.14 9.80 -3.87
CA ARG A 16 12.56 10.01 -3.52
C ARG A 16 13.13 8.95 -2.57
N ALA A 17 12.30 8.35 -1.72
CA ALA A 17 12.73 7.32 -0.78
C ALA A 17 12.76 5.92 -1.42
N CYS A 18 12.17 5.76 -2.60
CA CYS A 18 12.11 4.48 -3.29
C CYS A 18 13.40 4.21 -4.06
N PRO A 19 13.98 3.00 -3.97
CA PRO A 19 15.22 2.67 -4.66
C PRO A 19 15.11 2.63 -6.19
N ILE A 20 13.89 2.67 -6.72
CA ILE A 20 13.56 2.58 -8.15
C ILE A 20 12.68 3.75 -8.63
N ASP A 21 12.57 4.82 -7.82
CA ASP A 21 11.79 6.03 -8.15
C ASP A 21 10.28 5.79 -8.43
N LEU A 22 9.67 4.82 -7.76
CA LEU A 22 8.20 4.64 -7.67
C LEU A 22 7.69 5.18 -6.33
N PRO A 23 6.42 5.61 -6.16
CA PRO A 23 5.25 5.60 -7.05
C PRO A 23 5.23 6.72 -8.09
N LEU A 24 4.27 6.70 -9.02
CA LEU A 24 3.95 7.86 -9.87
C LEU A 24 2.99 8.79 -9.12
N VAL A 25 3.33 10.09 -9.08
CA VAL A 25 2.57 11.11 -8.35
C VAL A 25 2.34 12.31 -9.26
N ASP A 26 1.11 12.45 -9.77
CA ASP A 26 0.71 13.59 -10.58
C ASP A 26 -0.01 14.61 -9.71
N TRP A 27 0.39 15.88 -9.79
CA TRP A 27 -0.23 16.96 -9.03
C TRP A 27 -0.23 18.27 -9.82
N LYS A 28 -1.14 19.16 -9.43
CA LYS A 28 -1.22 20.53 -9.96
C LYS A 28 -1.07 21.52 -8.82
N LEU A 29 -0.26 22.55 -9.04
CA LEU A 29 -0.21 23.70 -8.13
C LEU A 29 -1.45 24.55 -8.33
N GLU A 30 -2.23 24.71 -7.27
CA GLU A 30 -3.34 25.65 -7.25
C GLU A 30 -2.82 26.99 -6.71
N THR A 31 -2.67 27.97 -7.62
CA THR A 31 -2.02 29.25 -7.32
C THR A 31 -2.77 30.08 -6.30
N ASP A 32 -4.09 29.96 -6.26
CA ASP A 32 -4.96 30.78 -5.41
C ASP A 32 -4.79 30.44 -3.93
N ILE A 33 -4.69 29.15 -3.62
CA ILE A 33 -4.52 28.62 -2.26
C ILE A 33 -3.07 28.24 -1.94
N ARG A 34 -2.14 28.40 -2.90
CA ARG A 34 -0.73 27.97 -2.83
C ARG A 34 -0.55 26.54 -2.32
N LYS A 35 -1.48 25.64 -2.68
CA LYS A 35 -1.48 24.23 -2.25
C LYS A 35 -1.34 23.33 -3.48
N LYS A 36 -0.59 22.23 -3.33
CA LYS A 36 -0.56 21.17 -4.33
C LYS A 36 -1.84 20.33 -4.21
N ARG A 37 -2.54 20.14 -5.33
CA ARG A 37 -3.66 19.21 -5.44
C ARG A 37 -3.18 17.95 -6.16
N LEU A 38 -3.34 16.80 -5.52
CA LEU A 38 -3.07 15.51 -6.15
C LEU A 38 -4.10 15.25 -7.26
N LEU A 39 -3.64 14.82 -8.43
CA LEU A 39 -4.49 14.46 -9.57
C LEU A 39 -4.57 12.95 -9.73
N ASN A 40 -3.42 12.28 -9.70
CA ASN A 40 -3.32 10.85 -9.87
C ASN A 40 -2.16 10.30 -9.03
N TYR A 41 -2.35 9.07 -8.56
CA TYR A 41 -1.36 8.31 -7.81
C TYR A 41 -1.44 6.86 -8.26
N SER A 42 -0.30 6.28 -8.65
CA SER A 42 -0.27 4.87 -9.06
C SER A 42 1.02 4.17 -8.65
N ILE A 43 0.89 2.87 -8.40
CA ILE A 43 2.00 1.97 -8.05
C ILE A 43 1.97 0.78 -9.01
N ASP A 44 3.08 0.54 -9.69
CA ASP A 44 3.27 -0.69 -10.45
C ASP A 44 3.84 -1.79 -9.53
N PHE A 45 2.98 -2.74 -9.16
CA PHE A 45 3.37 -3.88 -8.34
C PHE A 45 4.23 -4.91 -9.07
N GLY A 46 4.30 -4.86 -10.41
CA GLY A 46 5.22 -5.68 -11.19
C GLY A 46 6.68 -5.22 -11.10
N ILE A 47 6.91 -3.98 -10.65
CA ILE A 47 8.26 -3.40 -10.46
C ILE A 47 8.57 -3.20 -8.98
N CYS A 48 7.55 -2.95 -8.14
CA CYS A 48 7.69 -2.76 -6.71
C CYS A 48 8.42 -3.95 -6.04
N ILE A 49 9.44 -3.64 -5.24
CA ILE A 49 10.20 -4.64 -4.47
C ILE A 49 9.70 -4.83 -3.03
N PHE A 50 8.55 -4.23 -2.69
CA PHE A 50 7.92 -4.31 -1.37
C PHE A 50 8.83 -3.97 -0.17
N CYS A 51 9.78 -3.05 -0.34
CA CYS A 51 10.72 -2.66 0.72
C CYS A 51 10.10 -1.88 1.89
N GLY A 52 8.95 -1.24 1.70
CA GLY A 52 8.26 -0.49 2.75
C GLY A 52 8.72 0.96 2.97
N ASN A 53 9.79 1.43 2.31
CA ASN A 53 10.30 2.80 2.49
C ASN A 53 9.23 3.89 2.26
N CYS A 54 8.38 3.72 1.24
CA CYS A 54 7.34 4.70 0.93
C CYS A 54 6.30 4.85 2.06
N VAL A 55 6.09 3.80 2.86
CA VAL A 55 5.23 3.79 4.04
C VAL A 55 5.95 4.46 5.21
N GLU A 56 7.19 4.06 5.47
CA GLU A 56 7.99 4.55 6.60
C GLU A 56 8.23 6.06 6.56
N TYR A 57 8.57 6.60 5.38
CA TYR A 57 8.87 8.03 5.21
C TYR A 57 7.63 8.89 4.92
N CYS A 58 6.42 8.31 4.91
CA CYS A 58 5.21 9.08 4.64
C CYS A 58 4.86 9.99 5.84
N PRO A 59 4.88 11.33 5.69
CA PRO A 59 4.66 12.23 6.82
C PRO A 59 3.20 12.27 7.29
N THR A 60 2.25 11.86 6.45
CA THR A 60 0.80 11.90 6.76
C THR A 60 0.21 10.53 7.02
N ASN A 61 1.03 9.46 7.00
CA ASN A 61 0.59 8.07 7.08
C ASN A 61 -0.56 7.76 6.11
N CYS A 62 -0.51 8.28 4.88
CA CYS A 62 -1.51 7.98 3.84
C CYS A 62 -1.25 6.64 3.13
N LEU A 63 -0.10 6.02 3.39
CA LEU A 63 0.30 4.74 2.83
C LEU A 63 0.48 3.73 3.95
N SER A 64 0.06 2.49 3.71
CA SER A 64 0.32 1.37 4.61
C SER A 64 0.62 0.08 3.84
N MET A 65 1.43 -0.80 4.46
CA MET A 65 1.62 -2.16 3.97
C MET A 65 0.36 -2.98 4.27
N THR A 66 -0.01 -3.88 3.36
CA THR A 66 -1.12 -4.83 3.55
C THR A 66 -0.56 -6.24 3.59
N GLU A 67 -1.32 -7.18 4.15
CA GLU A 67 -0.95 -8.60 4.23
C GLU A 67 -1.29 -9.39 2.96
N GLU A 68 -1.77 -8.70 1.92
CA GLU A 68 -2.13 -9.31 0.65
C GLU A 68 -0.88 -9.67 -0.17
N TYR A 69 -0.67 -10.96 -0.37
CA TYR A 69 0.40 -11.49 -1.22
C TYR A 69 -0.13 -12.13 -2.51
N GLU A 70 -1.44 -12.36 -2.63
CA GLU A 70 -2.08 -13.03 -3.76
C GLU A 70 -2.41 -12.07 -4.92
N LEU A 71 -1.39 -11.35 -5.42
CA LEU A 71 -1.56 -10.28 -6.42
C LEU A 71 -1.28 -10.73 -7.88
N SER A 72 -1.18 -12.03 -8.15
CA SER A 72 -0.81 -12.53 -9.49
C SER A 72 -1.90 -12.26 -10.54
N THR A 73 -1.48 -11.88 -11.76
CA THR A 73 -2.38 -11.64 -12.90
C THR A 73 -1.78 -12.22 -14.20
N TYR A 74 -2.59 -12.30 -15.26
CA TYR A 74 -2.16 -12.78 -16.57
C TYR A 74 -1.45 -11.73 -17.43
N ASP A 75 -1.75 -10.44 -17.22
CA ASP A 75 -1.12 -9.32 -17.93
C ASP A 75 -0.43 -8.37 -16.96
N ARG A 76 0.86 -8.09 -17.22
CA ARG A 76 1.66 -7.16 -16.42
C ARG A 76 1.03 -5.78 -16.24
N HIS A 77 0.23 -5.31 -17.20
CA HIS A 77 -0.37 -3.98 -17.12
C HIS A 77 -1.46 -3.90 -16.04
N GLU A 78 -2.05 -5.03 -15.65
CA GLU A 78 -3.05 -5.10 -14.58
C GLU A 78 -2.41 -4.93 -13.19
N LEU A 79 -1.09 -5.08 -13.05
CA LEU A 79 -0.35 -4.83 -11.81
C LEU A 79 -0.11 -3.34 -11.53
N ASN A 80 -0.44 -2.46 -12.47
CA ASN A 80 -0.38 -1.02 -12.26
C ASN A 80 -1.66 -0.51 -11.58
N TYR A 81 -1.60 -0.41 -10.25
CA TYR A 81 -2.76 -0.05 -9.46
C TYR A 81 -2.85 1.46 -9.33
N ASN A 82 -4.02 2.00 -9.67
CA ASN A 82 -4.34 3.41 -9.47
C ASN A 82 -4.79 3.70 -8.03
N GLN A 83 -4.99 4.98 -7.72
CA GLN A 83 -5.42 5.44 -6.40
C GLN A 83 -6.72 4.81 -5.89
N ILE A 84 -7.64 4.40 -6.79
CA ILE A 84 -8.90 3.76 -6.42
C ILE A 84 -8.65 2.30 -6.04
N ALA A 85 -7.89 1.58 -6.85
CA ALA A 85 -7.52 0.19 -6.59
C ALA A 85 -6.69 0.05 -5.31
N LEU A 86 -5.81 1.02 -5.01
CA LEU A 86 -5.03 1.06 -3.78
C LEU A 86 -5.87 1.46 -2.54
N GLY A 87 -7.02 2.11 -2.73
CA GLY A 87 -7.92 2.48 -1.64
C GLY A 87 -8.85 1.36 -1.19
N ARG A 88 -8.79 0.18 -1.82
CA ARG A 88 -9.60 -0.98 -1.45
C ARG A 88 -9.19 -1.54 -0.09
N LEU A 89 -10.15 -2.17 0.60
CA LEU A 89 -9.86 -2.93 1.81
C LEU A 89 -9.08 -4.21 1.45
N PRO A 90 -8.04 -4.56 2.24
CA PRO A 90 -7.30 -5.79 2.04
C PRO A 90 -8.13 -7.02 2.38
N ILE A 91 -7.91 -8.11 1.66
CA ILE A 91 -8.51 -9.42 1.93
C ILE A 91 -7.88 -9.99 3.20
N SER A 92 -8.72 -10.40 4.15
CA SER A 92 -8.31 -11.04 5.39
C SER A 92 -8.38 -12.56 5.25
N ILE A 93 -7.26 -13.25 5.44
CA ILE A 93 -7.15 -14.71 5.27
C ILE A 93 -7.94 -15.46 6.37
N THR A 94 -8.13 -14.84 7.53
CA THR A 94 -8.89 -15.45 8.63
C THR A 94 -10.40 -15.47 8.38
N ASP A 95 -10.89 -14.60 7.49
CA ASP A 95 -12.32 -14.47 7.19
C ASP A 95 -12.76 -15.40 6.04
N ASP A 96 -11.82 -16.06 5.37
CA ASP A 96 -12.12 -17.03 4.32
C ASP A 96 -12.48 -18.40 4.91
N SER A 97 -13.77 -18.73 4.86
CA SER A 97 -14.31 -20.03 5.31
C SER A 97 -13.74 -21.26 4.57
N THR A 98 -13.12 -21.07 3.40
CA THR A 98 -12.54 -22.15 2.60
C THR A 98 -11.10 -22.49 3.00
N ILE A 99 -10.46 -21.66 3.83
CA ILE A 99 -9.06 -21.78 4.21
C ILE A 99 -8.94 -22.08 5.71
N GLN A 100 -7.99 -22.92 6.09
CA GLN A 100 -7.57 -23.08 7.48
C GLN A 100 -6.20 -22.44 7.68
N THR A 101 -6.17 -21.29 8.34
CA THR A 101 -4.93 -20.54 8.58
C THR A 101 -4.04 -21.30 9.57
N ILE A 102 -2.81 -21.60 9.18
CA ILE A 102 -1.78 -22.17 10.06
C ILE A 102 -0.96 -21.02 10.63
N PHE A 103 -0.99 -20.85 11.95
CA PHE A 103 -0.20 -19.80 12.61
C PHE A 103 1.25 -20.27 12.80
N ASN A 104 2.20 -19.56 12.18
CA ASN A 104 3.62 -19.73 12.43
C ASN A 104 4.01 -19.07 13.76
N PHE A 105 3.66 -19.72 14.88
CA PHE A 105 4.18 -19.40 16.21
C PHE A 105 5.03 -20.57 16.71
N PRO A 106 6.21 -20.35 17.32
CA PRO A 106 6.76 -21.34 18.22
C PRO A 106 5.73 -21.55 19.34
N GLN A 107 5.22 -22.76 19.50
CA GLN A 107 4.30 -23.05 20.60
C GLN A 107 5.02 -22.87 21.94
N THR A 108 4.90 -21.70 22.56
CA THR A 108 4.99 -21.62 24.02
C THR A 108 3.70 -22.21 24.56
N LYS A 109 3.74 -23.52 24.82
CA LYS A 109 2.80 -24.17 25.73
C LYS A 109 2.67 -23.32 26.99
N ASN A 110 1.45 -22.90 27.30
CA ASN A 110 0.80 -22.97 28.61
C ASN A 110 -0.29 -21.90 28.70
N LYS A 111 -1.52 -22.30 28.38
CA LYS A 111 -2.70 -21.74 29.06
C LYS A 111 -3.39 -22.91 29.73
N SER A 112 -2.98 -23.17 30.97
CA SER A 112 -3.72 -23.99 31.92
C SER A 112 -5.14 -23.46 31.98
N ARG A 113 -6.09 -24.40 31.92
CA ARG A 113 -7.44 -24.20 32.41
C ARG A 113 -7.34 -23.76 33.87
N ASP A 114 -7.94 -22.62 34.17
CA ASP A 114 -8.65 -22.34 35.42
C ASP A 114 -9.89 -21.51 35.05
#